data_AF-A0A371ET56-F1
#
_entry.id   AF-A0A371ET56-F1
#
_cell.length_a   1.000
_cell.length_b   1.000
_cell.length_c   1.000
_cell.angle_alpha   90.00
_cell.angle_beta   90.00
_cell.angle_gamma   90.00
#
_symmetry.space_group_name_H-M   'P 1'
#
loop_
_entity.id
_entity.type
_entity.pdbx_description
1 polymer ?
#
loop_
_entity_poly.entity_id
_entity_poly.type
_entity_poly.pdbx_seq_one_letter_code
_entity_poly.pdbx_strand_id
1 'polypeptide(L)'
;MAFGFSTFALFLFLVSFPRAQSMAFDVTKYGVASNGDITQALTNAWKEACASTSPSKLFIPNGTYKLKQVDLRGPCKALIEVQVDGTIEAPADPTHLNGNAPWISFQYINFFTLSGLGTFDGLGEASWKENN
;
A
#
# COMPACT_ATOMS: atom_id res chain seq x y z
N MET A 1 -3.31 57.60 -34.86
CA MET A 1 -3.62 56.86 -33.61
C MET A 1 -4.49 55.68 -33.98
N ALA A 2 -3.93 54.48 -34.05
CA ALA A 2 -4.68 53.24 -34.24
C ALA A 2 -3.98 52.18 -33.39
N PHE A 3 -4.54 51.86 -32.22
CA PHE A 3 -4.06 50.78 -31.36
C PHE A 3 -4.70 49.48 -31.85
N GLY A 4 -3.90 48.63 -32.46
CA GLY A 4 -4.29 47.26 -32.79
C GLY A 4 -4.27 46.40 -31.54
N PHE A 5 -5.45 46.02 -31.05
CA PHE A 5 -5.59 45.00 -30.01
C PHE A 5 -5.51 43.62 -30.67
N SER A 6 -4.29 43.08 -30.75
CA SER A 6 -4.08 41.67 -31.08
C SER A 6 -4.55 40.83 -29.88
N THR A 7 -5.79 40.35 -29.94
CA THR A 7 -6.35 39.45 -28.93
C THR A 7 -5.63 38.10 -29.01
N PHE A 8 -4.62 37.92 -28.15
CA PHE A 8 -3.98 36.64 -27.93
C PHE A 8 -4.96 35.73 -27.17
N ALA A 9 -5.82 35.03 -27.91
CA ALA A 9 -6.72 34.04 -27.34
C ALA A 9 -5.89 32.87 -26.83
N LEU A 10 -5.57 32.90 -25.53
CA LEU A 10 -4.97 31.78 -24.80
C LEU A 10 -6.04 30.68 -24.69
N PHE A 11 -6.13 29.81 -25.69
CA PHE A 11 -6.88 28.55 -25.61
C PHE A 11 -6.21 27.68 -24.54
N LEU A 12 -6.66 27.82 -23.29
CA LEU A 12 -6.45 26.81 -22.26
C LEU A 12 -7.16 25.55 -22.73
N PHE A 13 -6.44 24.66 -23.42
CA PHE A 13 -6.87 23.28 -23.57
C PHE A 13 -6.98 22.71 -22.17
N LEU A 14 -8.21 22.64 -21.65
CA LEU A 14 -8.56 21.78 -20.53
C LEU A 14 -8.29 20.37 -21.01
N VAL A 15 -7.06 19.91 -20.85
CA VAL A 15 -6.70 18.51 -21.09
C VAL A 15 -7.42 17.74 -19.99
N SER A 16 -8.61 17.26 -20.32
CA SER A 16 -9.34 16.31 -19.48
C SER A 16 -8.50 15.04 -19.46
N PHE A 17 -7.55 14.93 -18.53
CA PHE A 17 -6.95 13.65 -18.22
C PHE A 17 -8.08 12.81 -17.62
N PRO A 18 -8.58 11.76 -18.30
CA PRO A 18 -9.44 10.81 -17.62
C PRO A 18 -8.66 10.30 -16.40
N ARG A 19 -9.09 10.70 -15.20
CA ARG A 19 -8.53 10.17 -13.96
C ARG A 19 -8.91 8.71 -13.96
N ALA A 20 -7.97 7.82 -14.27
CA ALA A 20 -8.15 6.40 -14.10
C ALA A 20 -8.59 6.19 -12.64
N GLN A 21 -9.83 5.76 -12.45
CA GLN A 21 -10.39 5.55 -11.12
C GLN A 21 -9.71 4.30 -10.57
N SER A 22 -8.69 4.51 -9.72
CA SER A 22 -8.02 3.41 -9.05
C SER A 22 -9.02 2.76 -8.08
N MET A 23 -9.21 1.45 -8.20
CA MET A 23 -10.06 0.70 -7.26
C MET A 23 -9.38 0.65 -5.89
N ALA A 24 -10.07 1.14 -4.87
CA ALA A 24 -9.53 1.22 -3.51
C ALA A 24 -9.96 0.01 -2.67
N PHE A 25 -8.97 -0.70 -2.12
CA PHE A 25 -9.11 -1.87 -1.27
C PHE A 25 -8.67 -1.50 0.14
N ASP A 26 -9.62 -0.99 0.94
CA ASP A 26 -9.38 -0.60 2.33
C ASP A 26 -9.29 -1.85 3.22
N VAL A 27 -8.14 -2.04 3.87
CA VAL A 27 -7.86 -3.24 4.68
C VAL A 27 -8.88 -3.45 5.80
N THR A 28 -9.47 -2.38 6.34
CA THR A 28 -10.43 -2.47 7.45
C THR A 28 -11.73 -3.13 7.04
N LYS A 29 -12.07 -3.10 5.74
CA LYS A 29 -13.26 -3.75 5.17
C LYS A 29 -13.12 -5.26 5.04
N TYR A 30 -11.92 -5.81 5.22
CA TYR A 30 -11.64 -7.25 5.18
C TYR A 30 -11.68 -7.93 6.56
N GLY A 31 -12.04 -7.18 7.60
CA GLY A 31 -12.18 -7.68 8.97
C GLY A 31 -10.84 -7.71 9.72
N VAL A 32 -10.62 -6.71 10.57
CA VAL A 32 -9.47 -6.68 11.48
C VAL A 32 -9.74 -7.60 12.68
N ALA A 33 -8.77 -8.40 13.09
CA ALA A 33 -8.92 -9.25 14.27
C ALA A 33 -9.09 -8.40 15.54
N SER A 34 -9.74 -8.95 16.57
CA SER A 34 -10.02 -8.23 17.82
C SER A 34 -8.78 -7.73 18.56
N ASN A 35 -7.61 -8.33 18.30
CA ASN A 35 -6.31 -7.94 18.86
C ASN A 35 -5.54 -6.92 17.99
N GLY A 36 -6.16 -6.38 16.93
CA GLY A 36 -5.55 -5.46 15.99
C GLY A 36 -4.68 -6.11 14.90
N ASP A 37 -4.69 -7.44 14.79
CA ASP A 37 -3.96 -8.16 13.74
C ASP A 37 -4.67 -8.02 12.39
N ILE A 38 -3.95 -7.50 11.39
CA ILE A 38 -4.45 -7.30 10.03
C ILE A 38 -3.92 -8.32 9.03
N THR A 39 -3.18 -9.35 9.44
CA THR A 39 -2.50 -10.28 8.52
C THR A 39 -3.45 -10.92 7.51
N GLN A 40 -4.60 -11.43 7.99
CA GLN A 40 -5.61 -12.03 7.12
C GLN A 40 -6.33 -10.98 6.26
N ALA A 41 -6.64 -9.82 6.86
CA ALA A 41 -7.30 -8.72 6.17
C ALA A 41 -6.45 -8.19 5.00
N LEU A 42 -5.16 -7.94 5.27
CA LEU A 42 -4.16 -7.52 4.28
C LEU A 42 -3.98 -8.57 3.18
N THR A 43 -3.90 -9.85 3.55
CA THR A 43 -3.77 -10.95 2.58
C THR A 43 -4.99 -11.02 1.65
N ASN A 44 -6.20 -10.83 2.17
CA ASN A 44 -7.43 -10.86 1.38
C ASN A 44 -7.54 -9.62 0.48
N ALA A 45 -7.28 -8.43 1.04
CA ALA A 45 -7.24 -7.17 0.29
C ALA A 45 -6.22 -7.24 -0.86
N TRP A 46 -5.03 -7.80 -0.60
CA TRP A 46 -3.99 -7.99 -1.61
C TRP A 46 -4.43 -8.90 -2.74
N LYS A 47 -5.06 -10.05 -2.43
CA LYS A 47 -5.54 -10.98 -3.45
C LYS A 47 -6.53 -10.32 -4.40
N GLU A 48 -7.46 -9.54 -3.87
CA GLU A 48 -8.45 -8.83 -4.68
C GLU A 48 -7.85 -7.67 -5.47
N ALA A 49 -7.02 -6.84 -4.84
CA ALA A 49 -6.32 -5.74 -5.49
C ALA A 49 -5.42 -6.24 -6.64
N CYS A 50 -4.63 -7.28 -6.39
CA CYS A 50 -3.72 -7.86 -7.38
C CYS A 50 -4.46 -8.55 -8.54
N ALA A 51 -5.68 -9.07 -8.29
CA ALA A 51 -6.53 -9.66 -9.32
C ALA A 51 -7.33 -8.64 -10.15
N SER A 52 -7.30 -7.35 -9.76
CA SER A 52 -7.94 -6.25 -10.48
C SER A 52 -7.37 -6.07 -11.88
N THR A 53 -8.23 -5.97 -12.88
CA THR A 53 -7.84 -5.66 -14.27
C THR A 53 -7.64 -4.15 -14.51
N SER A 54 -7.98 -3.32 -13.54
CA SER A 54 -7.73 -1.87 -13.53
C SER A 54 -6.70 -1.51 -12.46
N PRO A 55 -6.03 -0.35 -12.56
CA PRO A 55 -5.19 0.18 -11.48
C PRO A 55 -5.86 0.06 -10.11
N SER A 56 -5.13 -0.44 -9.12
CA SER A 56 -5.65 -0.67 -7.77
C SER A 56 -4.80 0.02 -6.72
N LYS A 57 -5.44 0.36 -5.61
CA LYS A 57 -4.82 0.92 -4.41
C LYS A 57 -5.27 0.10 -3.20
N LEU A 58 -4.36 -0.62 -2.57
CA LEU A 58 -4.57 -1.20 -1.25
C LEU A 58 -4.27 -0.12 -0.21
N PHE A 59 -5.25 0.20 0.64
CA PHE A 59 -5.15 1.28 1.60
C PHE A 59 -5.18 0.76 3.04
N ILE A 60 -4.16 1.15 3.81
CA ILE A 60 -4.08 0.94 5.26
C ILE A 60 -4.21 2.32 5.92
N PRO A 61 -5.36 2.63 6.55
CA PRO A 61 -5.60 3.94 7.14
C PRO A 61 -4.76 4.17 8.39
N ASN A 62 -4.88 5.37 8.96
CA ASN A 62 -4.26 5.72 10.24
C ASN A 62 -4.77 4.80 11.37
N GLY A 63 -3.84 4.32 12.19
CA GLY A 63 -4.06 3.39 13.29
C GLY A 63 -2.79 2.59 13.57
N THR A 64 -2.77 1.82 14.65
CA THR A 64 -1.71 0.85 14.93
C THR A 64 -2.23 -0.56 14.68
N TYR A 65 -1.52 -1.32 13.86
CA TYR A 65 -1.93 -2.65 13.43
C TYR A 65 -0.80 -3.65 13.61
N LYS A 66 -1.12 -4.83 14.12
CA LYS A 66 -0.17 -5.93 14.19
C LYS A 66 -0.15 -6.66 12.87
N LEU A 67 1.04 -7.06 12.42
CA LEU A 67 1.21 -7.83 11.21
C LEU A 67 2.20 -8.96 11.45
N LYS A 68 1.74 -10.20 11.27
CA LYS A 68 2.61 -11.37 11.21
C LYS A 68 3.33 -11.41 9.86
N GLN A 69 4.25 -12.36 9.72
CA GLN A 69 4.93 -12.56 8.44
C GLN A 69 3.93 -12.70 7.28
N VAL A 70 4.15 -11.96 6.19
CA VAL A 70 3.26 -11.97 5.02
C VAL A 70 4.04 -11.96 3.70
N ASP A 71 3.59 -12.79 2.77
CA ASP A 71 4.11 -12.86 1.40
C ASP A 71 3.06 -12.35 0.41
N LEU A 72 3.24 -11.12 -0.06
CA LEU A 72 2.39 -10.42 -1.02
C LEU A 72 2.94 -10.65 -2.43
N ARG A 73 2.45 -11.71 -3.07
CA ARG A 73 2.96 -12.21 -4.36
C ARG A 73 2.08 -11.79 -5.53
N GLY A 74 2.73 -11.46 -6.65
CA GLY A 74 2.12 -11.34 -7.97
C GLY A 74 2.18 -12.67 -8.77
N PRO A 75 2.00 -12.62 -10.10
CA PRO A 75 1.83 -11.41 -10.91
C PRO A 75 0.46 -10.76 -10.72
N CYS A 76 0.45 -9.44 -10.58
CA CYS A 76 -0.79 -8.65 -10.58
C CYS A 76 -1.20 -8.29 -12.01
N LYS A 77 -2.52 -8.25 -12.27
CA LYS A 77 -3.05 -8.02 -13.63
C LYS A 77 -2.94 -6.57 -14.10
N ALA A 78 -2.78 -5.63 -13.17
CA ALA A 78 -2.60 -4.22 -13.42
C ALA A 78 -1.64 -3.62 -12.38
N LEU A 79 -1.33 -2.32 -12.53
CA LEU A 79 -0.54 -1.59 -11.55
C LEU A 79 -1.23 -1.59 -10.18
N ILE A 80 -0.44 -1.70 -9.13
CA ILE A 80 -0.92 -1.76 -7.75
C ILE A 80 -0.10 -0.81 -6.88
N GLU A 81 -0.82 0.03 -6.15
CA GLU A 81 -0.29 0.88 -5.09
C GLU A 81 -0.66 0.29 -3.74
N VAL A 82 0.29 0.21 -2.82
CA VAL A 82 0.03 -0.01 -1.40
C VAL A 82 0.28 1.32 -0.70
N GLN A 83 -0.77 1.94 -0.20
CA GLN A 83 -0.69 3.17 0.58
C GLN A 83 -0.86 2.84 2.07
N VAL A 84 0.15 3.17 2.85
CA VAL A 84 0.19 2.93 4.30
C VAL A 84 0.25 4.25 5.03
N ASP A 85 -0.82 4.61 5.73
CA ASP A 85 -0.90 5.82 6.56
C ASP A 85 -0.94 5.50 8.07
N GLY A 86 -1.00 4.22 8.45
CA GLY A 86 -0.90 3.74 9.83
C GLY A 86 0.48 3.23 10.22
N THR A 87 0.60 2.79 11.47
CA THR A 87 1.77 2.07 12.00
C THR A 87 1.50 0.58 11.93
N ILE A 88 2.39 -0.14 11.26
CA ILE A 88 2.39 -1.60 11.16
C ILE A 88 3.47 -2.12 12.11
N GLU A 89 3.10 -2.91 13.10
CA GLU A 89 4.01 -3.48 14.10
C GLU A 89 4.28 -4.95 13.79
N ALA A 90 5.55 -5.33 13.84
CA ALA A 90 5.97 -6.72 13.80
C ALA A 90 5.49 -7.49 15.05
N PRO A 91 5.54 -8.83 15.04
CA PRO A 91 5.33 -9.60 16.26
C PRO A 91 6.37 -9.21 17.32
N ALA A 92 5.92 -8.90 18.53
CA ALA A 92 6.82 -8.59 19.66
C ALA A 92 7.70 -9.80 20.05
N ASP A 93 7.21 -11.01 19.81
CA ASP A 93 7.98 -12.25 19.91
C ASP A 93 8.56 -12.60 18.53
N PRO A 94 9.89 -12.47 18.33
CA PRO A 94 10.53 -12.73 17.04
C PRO A 94 10.45 -14.19 16.61
N THR A 95 10.13 -15.14 17.51
CA THR A 95 9.91 -16.55 17.15
C THR A 95 8.67 -16.75 16.28
N HIS A 96 7.78 -15.76 16.21
CA HIS A 96 6.64 -15.73 15.27
C HIS A 96 7.03 -15.32 13.85
N LEU A 97 8.28 -14.89 13.63
CA LEU A 97 8.87 -14.72 12.30
C LEU A 97 9.67 -15.97 11.96
N ASN A 98 9.60 -16.44 10.71
CA ASN A 98 10.31 -17.65 10.30
C ASN A 98 11.81 -17.37 10.10
N GLY A 99 12.54 -17.17 11.20
CA GLY A 99 14.00 -16.99 11.23
C GLY A 99 14.49 -15.95 10.21
N ASN A 100 15.19 -16.43 9.17
CA ASN A 100 15.80 -15.58 8.12
C ASN A 100 14.80 -15.08 7.06
N ALA A 101 13.51 -15.45 7.15
CA ALA A 101 12.52 -15.00 6.19
C ALA A 101 12.20 -13.51 6.41
N PRO A 102 11.99 -12.73 5.32
CA PRO A 102 11.52 -11.35 5.45
C PRO A 102 10.18 -11.29 6.19
N TRP A 103 10.02 -10.29 7.06
CA TRP A 103 8.74 -10.03 7.73
C TRP A 103 7.62 -9.70 6.74
N ILE A 104 7.88 -8.81 5.78
CA ILE A 104 6.94 -8.44 4.72
C ILE A 104 7.67 -8.59 3.39
N SER A 105 7.11 -9.37 2.48
CA SER A 105 7.69 -9.55 1.15
C SER A 105 6.71 -9.13 0.05
N PHE A 106 7.17 -8.30 -0.88
CA PHE A 106 6.48 -7.98 -2.13
C PHE A 106 7.25 -8.65 -3.26
N GLN A 107 6.67 -9.65 -3.91
CA GLN A 107 7.41 -10.49 -4.88
C GLN A 107 6.68 -10.64 -6.22
N TYR A 108 7.43 -10.64 -7.32
CA TYR A 108 6.93 -10.90 -8.69
C TYR A 108 5.83 -9.93 -9.15
N ILE A 109 5.97 -8.65 -8.81
CA ILE A 109 5.00 -7.60 -9.16
C ILE A 109 5.62 -6.65 -10.17
N ASN A 110 4.85 -6.30 -11.21
CA ASN A 110 5.20 -5.23 -12.15
C ASN A 110 4.47 -3.94 -11.77
N PHE A 111 5.13 -2.79 -11.94
CA PHE A 111 4.53 -1.46 -11.67
C PHE A 111 3.98 -1.30 -10.24
N PHE A 112 4.75 -1.78 -9.25
CA PHE A 112 4.43 -1.64 -7.82
C PHE A 112 4.78 -0.25 -7.30
N THR A 113 3.89 0.34 -6.49
CA THR A 113 4.16 1.56 -5.72
C THR A 113 3.88 1.31 -4.24
N LEU A 114 4.81 1.69 -3.38
CA LEU A 114 4.58 1.79 -1.93
C LEU A 114 4.59 3.28 -1.57
N SER A 115 3.52 3.75 -0.93
CA SER A 115 3.30 5.17 -0.62
C SER A 115 2.67 5.34 0.77
N GLY A 116 2.47 6.59 1.17
CA GLY A 116 1.81 6.96 2.43
C GLY A 116 2.77 7.58 3.45
N LEU A 117 2.20 8.01 4.58
CA LEU A 117 2.93 8.68 5.67
C LEU A 117 3.12 7.78 6.91
N GLY A 118 2.74 6.51 6.79
CA GLY A 118 2.77 5.53 7.87
C GLY A 118 4.17 5.02 8.21
N THR A 119 4.21 4.00 9.07
CA THR A 119 5.46 3.43 9.61
C THR A 119 5.39 1.91 9.61
N PHE A 120 6.49 1.26 9.25
CA PHE A 120 6.70 -0.17 9.52
C PHE A 120 7.64 -0.28 10.73
N ASP A 121 7.08 -0.58 11.89
CA ASP A 121 7.82 -0.79 13.13
C ASP A 121 8.20 -2.27 13.25
N GLY A 122 9.46 -2.58 12.97
CA GLY A 122 10.00 -3.94 13.04
C GLY A 122 10.28 -4.46 14.45
N LEU A 123 10.07 -3.66 15.51
CA LEU A 123 10.37 -4.03 16.90
C LEU A 123 11.78 -4.62 17.10
N GLY A 124 12.78 -3.98 16.47
CA GLY A 124 14.15 -4.50 16.36
C GLY A 124 14.83 -4.81 17.69
N GLU A 125 14.57 -4.05 18.76
CA GLU A 125 15.19 -4.25 20.07
C GLU A 125 14.91 -5.66 20.64
N ALA A 126 13.69 -6.17 20.47
CA ALA A 126 13.32 -7.53 20.90
C ALA A 126 14.02 -8.60 20.04
N SER A 127 14.22 -8.31 18.75
CA SER A 127 14.83 -9.23 17.79
C SER A 127 16.36 -9.32 17.93
N TRP A 128 17.04 -8.23 18.28
CA TRP A 128 18.50 -8.21 18.39
C TRP A 128 19.04 -9.08 19.53
N LYS A 129 18.24 -9.33 20.57
CA LYS A 129 18.64 -10.20 21.69
C LYS A 129 18.77 -11.67 21.28
N GLU A 130 18.03 -12.09 20.26
CA GLU A 130 18.01 -13.48 19.75
C GLU A 130 19.08 -13.75 18.67
N ASN A 131 19.85 -12.75 18.24
CA ASN A 131 20.85 -12.87 17.17
C ASN A 131 22.30 -12.62 17.66
N ASN A 132 22.59 -12.89 18.94
CA ASN A 132 23.95 -12.83 19.52
C ASN A 132 24.49 -14.21 19.89
#